data_AF-A0A2G9MBP6-F1
#
_entry.id   AF-A0A2G9MBP6-F1
#
_cell.length_a   1.000
_cell.length_b   1.000
_cell.length_c   1.000
_cell.angle_alpha   90.00
_cell.angle_beta   90.00
_cell.angle_gamma   90.00
#
_symmetry.space_group_name_H-M   'P 1'
#
loop_
_entity.id
_entity.type
_entity.pdbx_description
1 polymer ?
#
loop_
_entity_poly.entity_id
_entity_poly.type
_entity_poly.pdbx_seq_one_letter_code
_entity_poly.pdbx_strand_id
1 'polypeptide(L)' 'MTSTIQLSNETKELISSFGTKKDTYEDIIKYMYKLAVKEQLREFLMSSENTITLEEARKRHKKRWSK' A
#
# COMPACT_ATOMS: atom_id res chain seq x y z
N MET A 1 -18.42 19.30 3.97
CA MET A 1 -18.24 19.60 5.41
C MET A 1 -16.75 19.57 5.68
N THR A 2 -16.18 20.62 6.27
CA THR A 2 -14.76 20.67 6.62
C THR A 2 -14.57 20.19 8.05
N SER A 3 -13.55 19.38 8.29
CA SER A 3 -13.15 18.94 9.63
C SER A 3 -11.76 19.49 9.96
N THR A 4 -11.50 19.68 11.25
CA THR A 4 -10.19 20.11 11.74
C THR A 4 -9.39 18.88 12.15
N ILE A 5 -8.18 18.75 11.59
CA ILE A 5 -7.23 17.70 11.96
C ILE A 5 -6.08 18.37 12.71
N GLN A 6 -5.80 17.92 13.93
CA GLN A 6 -4.64 18.38 14.69
C GLN A 6 -3.43 17.51 14.35
N LEU A 7 -2.31 18.16 14.02
CA LEU A 7 -1.05 17.53 13.66
C LEU A 7 0.08 18.25 14.41
N SER A 8 1.19 17.55 14.66
CA SER A 8 2.41 18.22 15.11
C SER A 8 2.97 19.12 14.00
N ASN A 9 3.78 20.12 14.38
CA ASN A 9 4.44 20.99 13.40
C ASN A 9 5.34 20.19 12.45
N GLU A 10 6.05 19.20 12.99
CA GLU A 10 6.91 18.30 12.21
C GLU A 10 6.10 17.52 11.16
N THR A 11 4.99 16.90 11.55
CA THR A 11 4.13 16.18 10.59
C THR A 11 3.55 17.13 9.55
N LYS A 12 3.25 18.37 9.93
CA LYS A 12 2.75 19.39 9.01
C LYS A 12 3.78 19.78 7.95
N GLU A 13 5.05 19.91 8.34
CA GLU A 13 6.18 20.17 7.44
C GLU A 13 6.47 18.98 6.51
N LEU A 14 6.39 17.76 7.04
CA LEU A 14 6.55 16.55 6.21
C LEU A 14 5.47 16.47 5.14
N ILE A 15 4.20 16.67 5.51
CA ILE A 15 3.09 16.62 4.55
C ILE A 15 3.22 17.75 3.52
N SER A 16 3.54 18.98 3.94
CA SER A 16 3.67 20.10 3.01
C SER A 16 4.78 19.90 1.96
N SER A 17 5.81 19.11 2.28
CA SER A 17 6.89 18.77 1.34
C SER A 17 6.45 17.93 0.14
N PHE A 18 5.30 17.24 0.22
CA PHE A 18 4.76 16.42 -0.88
C PHE A 18 4.03 17.23 -1.96
N GLY A 19 3.69 18.50 -1.70
CA GLY A 19 2.98 19.37 -2.63
C GLY A 19 3.87 20.40 -3.31
N THR A 20 3.34 21.03 -4.35
CA THR A 20 3.93 22.22 -4.97
C THR A 20 3.28 23.50 -4.42
N LYS A 21 3.84 24.68 -4.73
CA LYS A 21 3.29 25.98 -4.30
C LYS A 21 1.83 26.24 -4.74
N LYS A 22 1.32 25.45 -5.69
CA LYS A 22 -0.06 25.58 -6.21
C LYS A 22 -1.04 24.63 -5.54
N ASP A 23 -0.56 23.62 -4.83
CA ASP A 23 -1.40 22.59 -4.24
C ASP A 23 -1.92 23.03 -2.87
N THR A 24 -3.20 22.76 -2.60
CA THR A 24 -3.74 22.96 -1.26
C THR A 24 -3.38 21.78 -0.37
N TYR A 25 -3.47 21.99 0.95
CA TYR A 25 -3.22 20.92 1.91
C TYR A 25 -4.17 19.72 1.72
N GLU A 26 -5.40 19.98 1.28
CA GLU A 26 -6.37 18.93 0.98
C GLU A 26 -6.00 18.13 -0.28
N ASP A 27 -5.42 18.78 -1.29
CA ASP A 27 -4.93 18.12 -2.50
C ASP A 27 -3.78 17.16 -2.16
N ILE A 28 -2.87 17.60 -1.29
CA ILE A 28 -1.75 16.79 -0.82
C ILE A 28 -2.26 15.57 -0.04
N ILE A 29 -3.20 15.75 0.89
CA ILE A 29 -3.79 14.63 1.66
C ILE A 29 -4.48 13.63 0.72
N LYS A 30 -5.24 14.11 -0.27
CA LYS A 30 -5.89 13.24 -1.27
C LYS A 30 -4.86 12.49 -2.13
N TYR A 31 -3.75 13.13 -2.47
CA TYR A 31 -2.66 12.49 -3.20
C TYR A 31 -2.00 11.38 -2.37
N MET A 32 -1.67 11.66 -1.10
CA MET A 32 -1.12 10.67 -0.18
C MET A 32 -2.07 9.47 -0.01
N TYR A 33 -3.37 9.72 0.13
CA TYR A 33 -4.39 8.66 0.20
C TYR A 33 -4.36 7.76 -1.04
N LYS A 34 -4.32 8.34 -2.25
CA LYS A 34 -4.24 7.56 -3.50
C LYS A 34 -2.98 6.69 -3.56
N LEU A 35 -1.85 7.19 -3.08
CA LEU A 35 -0.60 6.42 -3.01
C LEU A 35 -0.72 5.27 -2.01
N ALA A 36 -1.25 5.54 -0.82
CA ALA A 36 -1.44 4.51 0.21
C ALA A 36 -2.36 3.38 -0.26
N VAL A 37 -3.45 3.70 -0.97
CA VAL A 37 -4.35 2.69 -1.55
C VAL A 37 -3.64 1.82 -2.60
N LYS A 38 -2.79 2.42 -3.44
CA LYS A 38 -2.02 1.66 -4.43
C LYS A 38 -1.02 0.71 -3.75
N GLU A 39 -0.34 1.18 -2.71
CA GLU A 39 0.64 0.36 -2.00
C GLU A 39 -0.06 -0.77 -1.22
N GLN A 40 -1.17 -0.48 -0.55
CA GLN A 40 -1.98 -1.51 0.11
C GLN A 40 -2.45 -2.59 -0.88
N LEU A 41 -2.91 -2.19 -2.07
CA LEU A 41 -3.32 -3.14 -3.11
C LEU A 41 -2.12 -3.97 -3.61
N ARG A 42 -0.96 -3.34 -3.75
CA ARG A 42 0.28 -4.02 -4.16
C ARG A 42 0.71 -5.04 -3.10
N GLU A 43 0.72 -4.67 -1.83
CA GLU A 43 1.04 -5.60 -0.74
C GLU A 43 0.06 -6.77 -0.71
N PHE A 44 -1.24 -6.49 -0.87
CA PHE A 44 -2.25 -7.55 -0.93
C PHE A 44 -2.06 -8.51 -2.10
N LEU A 45 -1.84 -7.99 -3.31
CA LEU A 45 -1.71 -8.80 -4.53
C LEU A 45 -0.35 -9.49 -4.66
N MET A 46 0.71 -8.89 -4.15
CA MET A 46 2.08 -9.40 -4.24
C MET A 46 2.56 -10.09 -2.96
N SER A 47 1.68 -10.27 -1.97
CA SER A 47 2.01 -11.03 -0.78
C SER A 47 2.38 -12.46 -1.17
N SER A 48 3.59 -12.87 -0.81
CA SER A 48 4.02 -14.27 -0.88
C SER A 48 3.50 -15.10 0.31
N GLU A 49 2.70 -14.51 1.20
CA GLU A 49 2.06 -15.21 2.31
C GLU A 49 1.14 -16.31 1.77
N ASN A 50 1.27 -17.52 2.31
CA ASN A 50 0.59 -18.74 1.82
C ASN A 50 0.90 -19.15 0.37
N THR A 51 1.96 -18.62 -0.24
CA THR A 51 2.46 -19.13 -1.53
C THR A 51 3.39 -20.33 -1.32
N ILE A 52 3.48 -21.20 -2.34
CA ILE A 52 4.44 -22.30 -2.38
C ILE A 52 5.26 -22.19 -3.66
N THR A 53 6.49 -22.69 -3.63
CA THR A 53 7.32 -22.73 -4.83
C THR A 53 6.74 -23.69 -5.87
N LEU A 54 7.06 -23.48 -7.15
CA LEU A 54 6.67 -24.38 -8.23
C LEU A 54 7.17 -25.82 -7.99
N GLU A 55 8.36 -25.96 -7.42
CA GLU A 55 8.93 -27.27 -7.08
C GLU A 55 8.15 -27.97 -5.95
N GLU A 56 7.72 -27.24 -4.93
CA GLU A 56 6.83 -27.79 -3.89
C GLU A 56 5.45 -28.15 -4.44
N ALA A 57 4.90 -27.32 -5.33
CA ALA A 57 3.64 -27.61 -6.01
C ALA A 57 3.74 -28.91 -6.82
N ARG A 58 4.82 -29.11 -7.59
CA ARG A 58 5.10 -30.34 -8.34
C ARG A 58 5.20 -31.56 -7.42
N LYS A 59 5.93 -31.44 -6.30
CA LYS A 59 6.04 -32.52 -5.30
C LYS A 59 4.69 -32.89 -4.68
N ARG A 60 3.90 -31.89 -4.28
CA ARG A 60 2.54 -32.10 -3.72
C ARG A 60 1.61 -32.76 -4.73
N HIS A 61 1.64 -32.30 -5.98
CA HIS A 61 0.83 -32.88 -7.05
C HIS A 61 1.20 -34.34 -7.31
N LYS A 62 2.50 -34.65 -7.47
CA LYS A 62 2.98 -36.02 -7.65
C LYS A 62 2.60 -36.92 -6.48
N LYS A 63 2.70 -36.44 -5.24
CA LYS A 63 2.29 -37.21 -4.04
C LYS A 63 0.80 -37.49 -4.00
N ARG A 64 -0.05 -36.54 -4.40
CA ARG A 64 -1.51 -36.67 -4.34
C ARG A 64 -2.09 -37.50 -5.48
N TRP A 65 -1.48 -37.43 -6.66
CA TRP A 65 -1.96 -38.06 -7.89
C TRP A 65 -1.05 -39.19 -8.40
N SER A 66 -0.19 -39.72 -7.53
CA SER A 66 0.54 -40.96 -7.77
C SER A 66 -0.47 -42.11 -7.86
N LYS A 67 -0.96 -42.38 -9.06
CA LYS A 67 -1.35 -43.75 -9.44
C LYS A 67 -0.09 -44.56 -9.67
#